data_AF-K1SZ82-F1
#
_entry.id   AF-K1SZ82-F1
#
_cell.length_a   1.000
_cell.length_b   1.000
_cell.length_c   1.000
_cell.angle_alpha   90.00
_cell.angle_beta   90.00
_cell.angle_gamma   90.00
#
_symmetry.space_group_name_H-M   'P 1'
#
loop_
_entity.id
_entity.type
_entity.pdbx_description
1 polymer ?
#
loop_
_entity_poly.entity_id
_entity_poly.type
_entity_poly.pdbx_seq_one_letter_code
_entity_poly.pdbx_strand_id
1 'polypeptide(L)'
;MKFKQNNYFKEKMEKGTVIIGIDPDNQESGVGAVFDDKKFLAYKMNFPSLIDYLKAMNESCKKIKVVIEGGWLNKSNWHVLNRFMTAVKAAAIGRSTGMNHQTGILIVECCEHYN
;
A
#
# COMPACT_ATOMS: atom_id res chain seq x y z
N MET A 1 -6.15 -19.58 11.11
CA MET A 1 -5.51 -18.77 10.06
C MET A 1 -4.05 -18.53 10.50
N LYS A 2 -3.08 -19.17 9.86
CA LYS A 2 -1.65 -18.97 10.21
C LYS A 2 -1.18 -17.75 9.42
N PHE A 3 -1.01 -16.61 10.08
CA PHE A 3 -0.27 -15.50 9.49
C PHE A 3 1.14 -16.01 9.19
N LYS A 4 1.49 -16.15 7.90
CA LYS A 4 2.88 -16.37 7.52
C LYS A 4 3.63 -15.12 7.99
N GLN A 5 4.41 -15.28 9.05
CA GLN A 5 5.29 -14.22 9.53
C GLN A 5 6.27 -13.91 8.39
N ASN A 6 6.03 -12.80 7.69
CA ASN A 6 6.81 -12.41 6.52
C ASN A 6 8.24 -12.13 7.00
N ASN A 7 9.22 -12.86 6.45
CA ASN A 7 10.63 -12.82 6.90
C ASN A 7 11.31 -11.45 6.66
N TYR A 8 10.62 -10.48 6.03
CA TYR A 8 11.15 -9.14 5.71
C TYR A 8 11.57 -8.30 6.93
N PHE A 9 11.11 -8.64 8.14
CA PHE A 9 11.39 -7.91 9.39
C PHE A 9 12.39 -8.61 10.32
N LYS A 10 13.03 -9.71 9.88
CA LYS A 10 13.98 -10.47 10.73
C LYS A 10 15.37 -9.85 10.82
N GLU A 11 15.73 -8.98 9.87
CA GLU A 11 17.02 -8.29 9.88
C GLU A 11 16.93 -6.96 10.64
N LYS A 12 17.99 -6.65 11.40
CA LYS A 12 18.10 -5.40 12.15
C LYS A 12 18.19 -4.25 11.14
N MET A 13 17.26 -3.29 11.22
CA MET A 13 17.26 -2.13 10.33
C MET A 13 18.59 -1.37 10.42
N GLU A 14 19.18 -1.06 9.26
CA GLU A 14 20.34 -0.18 9.18
C GLU A 14 19.98 1.20 9.74
N LYS A 15 20.92 1.83 10.45
CA LYS A 15 20.72 3.13 11.09
C LYS A 15 20.41 4.21 10.04
N GLY A 16 19.33 4.97 10.24
CA GLY A 16 18.82 5.96 9.28
C GLY A 16 17.95 5.40 8.16
N THR A 17 17.52 4.13 8.25
CA THR A 17 16.55 3.53 7.32
C THR A 17 15.13 3.79 7.76
N VAL A 18 14.25 4.11 6.82
CA VAL A 18 12.81 4.18 7.03
C VAL A 18 12.11 3.10 6.21
N ILE A 19 11.18 2.38 6.83
CA ILE A 19 10.28 1.45 6.13
C ILE A 19 8.90 2.11 6.03
N ILE A 20 8.38 2.24 4.82
CA ILE A 20 7.08 2.83 4.54
C ILE A 20 6.15 1.72 4.01
N GLY A 21 5.12 1.37 4.78
CA GLY A 21 4.05 0.47 4.37
C GLY A 21 2.86 1.24 3.81
N ILE A 22 2.29 0.76 2.70
CA ILE A 22 1.16 1.41 2.02
C ILE A 22 0.05 0.39 1.74
N ASP A 23 -1.16 0.69 2.20
CA ASP A 23 -2.41 0.02 1.80
C ASP A 23 -3.14 0.92 0.78
N PRO A 24 -3.09 0.59 -0.53
CA PRO A 24 -3.57 1.47 -1.58
C PRO A 24 -5.09 1.50 -1.69
N ASP A 25 -5.65 2.70 -1.82
CA ASP A 25 -7.09 2.92 -2.00
C ASP A 25 -7.36 4.00 -3.07
N ASN A 26 -8.54 3.95 -3.70
CA ASN A 26 -8.90 4.89 -4.77
C ASN A 26 -9.20 6.32 -4.29
N GLN A 27 -9.43 6.55 -2.99
CA GLN A 27 -9.59 7.88 -2.41
C GLN A 27 -8.39 8.27 -1.56
N GLU A 28 -8.13 7.49 -0.49
CA GLU A 28 -7.06 7.77 0.45
C GLU A 28 -6.37 6.48 0.90
N SER A 29 -5.10 6.34 0.52
CA SER A 29 -4.29 5.19 0.91
C SER A 29 -3.87 5.29 2.37
N GLY A 30 -3.86 4.15 3.07
CA GLY A 30 -3.28 4.04 4.40
C GLY A 30 -1.75 4.00 4.30
N VAL A 31 -1.05 4.85 5.05
CA VAL A 31 0.40 4.96 5.00
C VAL A 31 0.97 4.83 6.40
N GLY A 32 1.89 3.90 6.61
CA GLY A 32 2.61 3.72 7.87
C GLY A 32 4.12 3.88 7.65
N ALA A 33 4.79 4.65 8.48
CA ALA A 33 6.25 4.81 8.45
C ALA A 33 6.87 4.33 9.76
N VAL A 34 7.86 3.43 9.68
CA VAL A 34 8.64 2.92 10.80
C VAL A 34 10.08 3.37 10.63
N PHE A 35 10.60 4.06 11.64
CA PHE A 35 11.98 4.53 11.70
C PHE A 35 12.87 3.54 12.47
N ASP A 36 14.18 3.64 12.28
CA ASP A 36 15.18 2.80 12.95
C ASP A 36 15.17 2.94 14.49
N ASP A 37 14.75 4.10 15.00
CA ASP A 37 14.53 4.37 16.42
C ASP A 37 13.20 3.82 16.96
N LYS A 38 12.48 3.03 16.15
CA LYS A 38 11.17 2.43 16.44
C LYS A 38 10.03 3.44 16.58
N LYS A 39 10.21 4.70 16.18
CA LYS A 39 9.06 5.59 16.00
C LYS A 39 8.18 5.08 14.87
N PHE A 40 6.88 5.20 15.08
CA PHE A 40 5.86 4.83 14.12
C PHE A 40 4.93 6.02 13.88
N LEU A 41 4.67 6.30 12.60
CA LEU A 41 3.72 7.32 12.17
C LEU A 41 2.71 6.67 11.22
N ALA A 42 1.44 7.07 11.34
CA ALA A 42 0.36 6.57 10.50
C ALA A 42 -0.45 7.74 9.93
N TYR A 43 -0.78 7.64 8.65
CA TYR A 43 -1.47 8.68 7.89
C TYR A 43 -2.51 8.07 6.94
N LYS A 44 -3.42 8.93 6.50
CA LYS A 44 -4.20 8.72 5.28
C LYS A 44 -3.81 9.80 4.29
N MET A 45 -3.57 9.43 3.04
CA MET A 45 -3.15 10.37 2.00
C MET A 45 -3.85 10.03 0.70
N ASN A 46 -4.36 11.05 0.01
CA ASN A 46 -4.74 10.90 -1.39
C ASN A 46 -3.49 10.66 -2.26
N PHE A 47 -3.70 10.20 -3.48
CA PHE A 47 -2.60 9.81 -4.37
C PHE A 47 -1.56 10.93 -4.59
N PRO A 48 -1.91 12.17 -4.95
CA PRO A 48 -0.93 13.24 -5.09
C PRO A 48 -0.09 13.48 -3.83
N SER A 49 -0.74 13.61 -2.67
CA SER A 49 -0.04 13.85 -1.40
C SER A 49 0.86 12.69 -1.00
N LEU A 50 0.49 11.45 -1.35
CA LEU A 50 1.33 10.28 -1.13
C LEU A 50 2.61 10.34 -1.99
N ILE A 51 2.51 10.71 -3.26
CA ILE A 51 3.68 10.82 -4.14
C ILE A 51 4.61 11.94 -3.65
N ASP A 52 4.06 13.10 -3.27
CA ASP A 52 4.85 14.19 -2.70
C ASP A 52 5.56 13.77 -1.40
N TYR A 53 4.85 13.03 -0.53
CA TYR A 53 5.42 12.49 0.70
C TYR A 53 6.57 11.52 0.42
N LEU A 54 6.38 10.56 -0.50
CA LEU A 54 7.42 9.60 -0.87
C LEU A 54 8.66 10.27 -1.44
N LYS A 55 8.46 11.29 -2.29
CA LYS A 55 9.55 12.10 -2.83
C LYS A 55 10.31 12.85 -1.73
N ALA A 56 9.59 13.57 -0.87
CA ALA A 56 10.20 14.32 0.23
C ALA A 56 10.97 13.41 1.20
N MET A 57 10.43 12.21 1.48
CA MET A 57 11.13 11.21 2.27
C MET A 57 12.42 10.78 1.56
N ASN A 58 12.37 10.46 0.26
CA ASN A 58 13.54 10.01 -0.52
C ASN A 58 14.67 11.05 -0.53
N GLU A 59 14.33 12.32 -0.53
CA GLU A 59 15.29 13.43 -0.43
C GLU A 59 15.85 13.61 1.00
N SER A 60 15.06 13.29 2.03
CA SER A 60 15.41 13.55 3.43
C SER A 60 16.09 12.38 4.14
N CYS A 61 15.82 11.15 3.72
CA CYS A 61 16.30 9.93 4.38
C CYS A 61 17.46 9.30 3.61
N LYS A 62 18.43 8.71 4.33
CA LYS A 62 19.56 8.02 3.69
C LYS A 62 19.15 6.78 2.90
N LYS A 63 18.13 6.06 3.39
CA LYS A 63 17.65 4.82 2.79
C LYS A 63 16.18 4.62 3.10
N ILE A 64 15.41 4.32 2.07
CA ILE A 64 13.98 4.06 2.19
C ILE A 64 13.67 2.70 1.61
N LYS A 65 12.78 1.99 2.29
CA LYS A 65 12.16 0.79 1.76
C LYS A 65 10.65 0.97 1.75
N VAL A 66 10.07 1.06 0.55
CA VAL A 66 8.63 1.14 0.37
C VAL A 66 8.06 -0.27 0.18
N VAL A 67 6.98 -0.59 0.87
CA VAL A 67 6.26 -1.87 0.81
C VAL A 67 4.79 -1.57 0.55
N ILE A 68 4.27 -2.04 -0.57
CA ILE A 68 2.89 -1.75 -1.00
C ILE A 68 2.08 -3.05 -0.92
N GLU A 69 0.87 -2.98 -0.36
CA GLU A 69 -0.06 -4.11 -0.33
C GLU A 69 -0.51 -4.47 -1.75
N GLY A 70 -0.04 -5.62 -2.24
CA GLY A 70 -0.32 -6.14 -3.58
C GLY A 70 -1.66 -6.87 -3.69
N GLY A 71 -2.78 -6.23 -3.34
CA GLY A 71 -4.12 -6.84 -3.42
C GLY A 71 -4.45 -7.44 -4.79
N TRP A 72 -3.93 -6.85 -5.86
CA TRP A 72 -4.09 -7.29 -7.26
C TRP A 72 -3.37 -8.61 -7.60
N LEU A 73 -2.41 -9.05 -6.77
CA LEU A 73 -1.70 -10.31 -6.97
C LEU A 73 -2.49 -11.51 -6.41
N ASN A 74 -3.52 -11.27 -5.61
CA ASN A 74 -4.27 -12.29 -4.91
C ASN A 74 -5.58 -12.64 -5.63
N LYS A 75 -5.94 -13.93 -5.62
CA LYS A 75 -7.29 -14.35 -6.04
C LYS A 75 -8.30 -13.97 -4.97
N SER A 76 -9.22 -13.07 -5.31
CA SER A 76 -10.32 -12.66 -4.42
C SER A 76 -11.44 -13.69 -4.45
N ASN A 77 -11.93 -14.13 -3.29
CA ASN A 77 -13.15 -14.93 -3.17
C ASN A 77 -14.36 -14.01 -3.08
N TRP A 78 -14.93 -13.65 -4.22
CA TRP A 78 -16.13 -12.82 -4.26
C TRP A 78 -17.38 -13.66 -4.03
N HIS A 79 -18.10 -13.40 -2.94
CA HIS A 79 -19.41 -14.00 -2.68
C HIS A 79 -20.50 -13.31 -3.52
N VAL A 80 -20.43 -13.41 -4.85
CA VAL A 80 -21.38 -12.79 -5.80
C VAL A 80 -22.73 -13.50 -5.88
N LEU A 81 -22.88 -14.67 -5.26
CA LEU A 81 -24.07 -15.54 -5.35
C LEU A 81 -25.12 -15.34 -4.24
N ASN A 82 -25.02 -14.26 -3.44
CA ASN A 82 -26.00 -13.99 -2.39
C ASN A 82 -27.29 -13.38 -2.97
N ARG A 83 -28.47 -13.74 -2.43
CA ARG A 83 -29.79 -13.18 -2.77
C ARG A 83 -29.85 -11.64 -2.72
N PHE A 84 -28.96 -11.01 -1.96
CA PHE A 84 -28.87 -9.54 -1.83
C PHE A 84 -27.87 -8.86 -2.79
N MET A 85 -27.15 -9.64 -3.60
CA MET A 85 -26.15 -9.16 -4.57
C MET A 85 -26.80 -8.98 -5.95
N THR A 86 -27.04 -7.74 -6.36
CA THR A 86 -27.52 -7.44 -7.71
C THR A 86 -26.35 -7.31 -8.68
N ALA A 87 -26.61 -7.50 -9.99
CA ALA A 87 -25.59 -7.32 -11.03
C ALA A 87 -24.94 -5.92 -10.98
N VAL A 88 -25.72 -4.88 -10.69
CA VAL A 88 -25.24 -3.50 -10.54
C VAL A 88 -24.29 -3.37 -9.35
N LYS A 89 -24.63 -3.95 -8.20
CA LYS A 89 -23.75 -3.93 -7.01
C LYS A 89 -22.45 -4.70 -7.27
N ALA A 90 -22.53 -5.87 -7.89
CA ALA A 90 -21.35 -6.66 -8.23
C ALA A 90 -20.41 -5.89 -9.18
N ALA A 91 -20.97 -5.22 -10.21
CA ALA A 91 -20.20 -4.39 -11.12
C ALA A 91 -19.56 -3.18 -10.41
N ALA A 92 -20.29 -2.49 -9.52
CA ALA A 92 -19.76 -1.36 -8.76
C ALA A 92 -18.60 -1.77 -7.83
N ILE A 93 -18.75 -2.89 -7.14
CA ILE A 93 -17.70 -3.47 -6.28
C ILE A 93 -16.46 -3.83 -7.12
N GLY A 94 -16.65 -4.54 -8.23
CA GLY A 94 -15.56 -4.90 -9.14
C GLY A 94 -14.82 -3.68 -9.69
N ARG A 95 -15.56 -2.61 -10.07
CA ARG A 95 -14.97 -1.33 -10.47
C ARG A 95 -14.16 -0.71 -9.34
N SER A 96 -14.70 -0.65 -8.13
CA SER A 96 -13.99 -0.09 -6.97
C SER A 96 -12.70 -0.84 -6.68
N THR A 97 -12.72 -2.17 -6.68
CA THR A 97 -11.52 -2.99 -6.51
C THR A 97 -10.52 -2.77 -7.64
N GLY A 98 -10.98 -2.73 -8.89
CA GLY A 98 -10.11 -2.44 -10.03
C GLY A 98 -9.41 -1.08 -9.92
N MET A 99 -10.12 -0.05 -9.43
CA MET A 99 -9.52 1.26 -9.17
C MET A 99 -8.48 1.21 -8.05
N ASN A 100 -8.74 0.50 -6.94
CA ASN A 100 -7.75 0.34 -5.85
C ASN A 100 -6.49 -0.39 -6.35
N HIS A 101 -6.67 -1.44 -7.17
CA HIS A 101 -5.56 -2.16 -7.79
C HIS A 101 -4.73 -1.24 -8.70
N GLN A 102 -5.39 -0.44 -9.53
CA GLN A 102 -4.71 0.53 -10.39
C GLN A 102 -3.92 1.56 -9.57
N THR A 103 -4.48 2.07 -8.46
CA THR A 103 -3.76 2.98 -7.57
C THR A 103 -2.46 2.35 -7.06
N GLY A 104 -2.53 1.09 -6.58
CA GLY A 104 -1.34 0.37 -6.11
C GLY A 104 -0.26 0.20 -7.19
N ILE A 105 -0.67 -0.14 -8.42
CA ILE A 105 0.24 -0.27 -9.57
C ILE A 105 0.91 1.07 -9.90
N LEU A 106 0.15 2.16 -9.94
CA LEU A 106 0.69 3.50 -10.22
C LEU A 106 1.66 3.97 -9.15
N ILE A 107 1.42 3.64 -7.87
CA ILE A 107 2.37 3.96 -6.80
C ILE A 107 3.69 3.22 -7.04
N VAL A 108 3.65 1.94 -7.43
CA VAL A 108 4.85 1.17 -7.80
C VAL A 108 5.59 1.84 -8.96
N GLU A 109 4.89 2.17 -10.05
CA GLU A 109 5.49 2.84 -11.22
C GLU A 109 6.15 4.18 -10.84
N CYS A 110 5.51 4.98 -10.00
CA CYS A 110 6.10 6.21 -9.49
C CYS A 110 7.35 5.94 -8.63
N CYS A 111 7.32 4.93 -7.75
CA CYS A 111 8.49 4.56 -6.96
C CYS A 111 9.66 4.09 -7.83
N GLU A 112 9.39 3.34 -8.89
CA GLU A 112 10.42 2.90 -9.86
C GLU A 112 10.99 4.08 -10.65
N HIS A 113 10.18 5.10 -10.96
CA HIS A 113 10.64 6.30 -11.66
C HIS A 113 11.63 7.15 -10.83
N TYR A 114 11.48 7.16 -9.49
CA TYR A 114 12.31 7.98 -8.58
C TYR A 114 13.54 7.24 -8.02
N ASN A 115 13.73 5.98 -8.36
CA ASN A 115 14.83 5.14 -7.89
C ASN A 115 15.95 5.02 -8.93
#